data_AF-A0A7W0WPH9-F1
#
_entry.id   AF-A0A7W0WPH9-F1
#
_cell.length_a   1.000
_cell.length_b   1.000
_cell.length_c   1.000
_cell.angle_alpha   90.00
_cell.angle_beta   90.00
_cell.angle_gamma   90.00
#
_symmetry.space_group_name_H-M   'P 1'
#
loop_
_entity.id
_entity.type
_entity.pdbx_description
1 polymer ?
#
loop_
_entity_poly.entity_id
_entity_poly.type
_entity_poly.pdbx_seq_one_letter_code
_entity_poly.pdbx_strand_id
1 'polypeptide(L)'
;MLVDPNVDPTMDLARPRAGSVDVWVRTVVVLAIAATLAVIISFPRVVWMRDHSANLPQFWFQNTLAIGFVTALVLAWLPAPRCSRFVRFAVLLPVLQVALMLGTWITWQLLKVRMPMAVDMTPLFEKLPVRVVLPWLAVTMIAGGTLVARRRREWLHATVMMSLVNLLLLGLWLPIASSGWSSESWNAWSRIDAVIERPASMVAFVVVPPFVGALVFTATALRWPQLWRRNNMIVVTLLVIGLVLGIACRLDVTEIGAFVYINFVHVLTSAALVAVAALLALGLSTWIGNARATRRLERGALVGTISSTHPVAALELTSWLRGLRATCDAFTVTTAFGDVPVPAGARVVMPAPLSSTLLRAGESIATLRPGDRVALAGYVHTTSPGPFRATSAPIPGADGITVRRVGSGDDRYGFAHVALDLWRPSVAYLVICVACALPALAGLLSDHF
;
A
#
# COMPACT_ATOMS: atom_id res chain seq x y z
N MET A 1 -16.28 -20.87 32.42
CA MET A 1 -15.92 -20.10 31.21
C MET A 1 -17.21 -19.71 30.52
N LEU A 2 -17.63 -18.45 30.63
CA LEU A 2 -18.78 -17.94 29.88
C LEU A 2 -18.34 -17.76 28.43
N VAL A 3 -18.92 -18.54 27.53
CA VAL A 3 -18.76 -18.37 26.08
C VAL A 3 -19.31 -16.99 25.74
N ASP A 4 -18.48 -16.12 25.16
CA ASP A 4 -18.89 -14.77 24.74
C ASP A 4 -20.04 -14.93 23.73
N PRO A 5 -21.25 -14.40 24.01
CA PRO A 5 -22.42 -14.55 23.13
C PRO A 5 -22.23 -13.87 21.75
N ASN A 6 -21.12 -13.16 21.54
CA ASN A 6 -20.73 -12.62 20.25
C ASN A 6 -19.92 -13.61 19.38
N VAL A 7 -19.54 -14.78 19.90
CA VAL A 7 -18.87 -15.81 19.10
C VAL A 7 -19.93 -16.52 18.26
N ASP A 8 -19.89 -16.28 16.96
CA ASP A 8 -20.73 -16.96 15.98
C ASP A 8 -20.55 -18.49 16.13
N PRO A 9 -21.60 -19.29 16.36
CA PRO A 9 -21.47 -20.74 16.51
C PRO A 9 -20.95 -21.44 15.24
N THR A 10 -20.92 -20.74 14.10
CA THR A 10 -20.29 -21.20 12.85
C THR A 10 -18.80 -20.87 12.75
N MET A 11 -18.22 -20.23 13.78
CA MET A 11 -16.81 -19.89 13.80
C MET A 11 -15.98 -21.17 13.98
N ASP A 12 -15.52 -21.70 12.84
CA ASP A 12 -14.61 -22.82 12.75
C ASP A 12 -13.42 -22.63 13.69
N LEU A 13 -13.31 -23.50 14.70
CA LEU A 13 -12.27 -23.47 15.73
C LEU A 13 -10.86 -23.68 15.14
N ALA A 14 -10.76 -24.14 13.88
CA ALA A 14 -9.49 -24.16 13.15
C ALA A 14 -9.00 -22.76 12.75
N ARG A 15 -9.84 -21.73 12.84
CA ARG A 15 -9.46 -20.36 12.45
C ARG A 15 -8.50 -19.74 13.47
N PRO A 16 -7.47 -19.01 12.99
CA PRO A 16 -6.55 -18.29 13.86
C PRO A 16 -7.29 -17.34 14.81
N ARG A 17 -6.78 -17.15 16.04
CA ARG A 17 -7.37 -16.21 17.02
C ARG A 17 -7.55 -14.83 16.39
N ALA A 18 -8.67 -14.16 16.69
CA ALA A 18 -8.96 -12.82 16.19
C ALA A 18 -7.77 -11.87 16.42
N GLY A 19 -7.39 -11.13 15.37
CA GLY A 19 -6.25 -10.23 15.41
C GLY A 19 -4.92 -10.88 15.03
N SER A 20 -4.85 -12.20 14.89
CA SER A 20 -3.74 -12.85 14.21
C SER A 20 -3.89 -12.76 12.68
N VAL A 21 -2.77 -12.86 11.98
CA VAL A 21 -2.71 -12.87 10.51
C VAL A 21 -2.36 -14.28 10.03
N ASP A 22 -2.80 -14.59 8.81
CA ASP A 22 -2.50 -15.85 8.13
C ASP A 22 -0.99 -16.13 8.07
N VAL A 23 -0.62 -17.41 8.02
CA VAL A 23 0.79 -17.85 7.99
C VAL A 23 1.56 -17.20 6.84
N TRP A 24 0.97 -17.16 5.64
CA TRP A 24 1.63 -16.59 4.47
C TRP A 24 1.93 -15.09 4.63
N VAL A 25 1.09 -14.33 5.34
CA VAL A 25 1.33 -12.91 5.62
C VAL A 25 2.57 -12.76 6.52
N ARG A 26 2.71 -13.63 7.51
CA ARG A 26 3.90 -13.65 8.38
C ARG A 26 5.15 -13.98 7.57
N THR A 27 5.06 -14.97 6.69
CA THR A 27 6.15 -15.35 5.78
C THR A 27 6.56 -14.17 4.90
N VAL A 28 5.61 -13.45 4.30
CA VAL A 28 5.90 -12.27 3.48
C VAL A 28 6.60 -11.18 4.30
N VAL A 29 6.13 -10.88 5.52
CA VAL A 29 6.77 -9.86 6.38
C VAL A 29 8.21 -10.28 6.71
N VAL A 30 8.44 -11.55 7.07
CA VAL A 30 9.78 -12.07 7.37
C VAL A 30 10.68 -12.02 6.13
N LEU A 31 10.19 -12.44 4.97
CA LEU A 31 10.94 -12.38 3.70
C LEU A 31 11.27 -10.94 3.32
N ALA A 32 10.35 -10.00 3.52
CA ALA A 32 10.60 -8.58 3.25
C ALA A 32 11.67 -7.99 4.20
N ILE A 33 11.65 -8.37 5.48
CA ILE A 33 12.71 -7.99 6.43
C ILE A 33 14.04 -8.59 5.98
N ALA A 34 14.09 -9.88 5.65
CA ALA A 34 15.31 -10.56 5.23
C ALA A 34 15.88 -9.98 3.93
N ALA A 35 15.04 -9.74 2.91
CA ALA A 35 15.45 -9.13 1.65
C ALA A 35 15.96 -7.70 1.87
N THR A 36 15.26 -6.89 2.66
CA THR A 36 15.72 -5.52 3.01
C THR A 36 17.08 -5.57 3.71
N LEU A 37 17.24 -6.47 4.69
CA LEU A 37 18.49 -6.64 5.43
C LEU A 37 19.64 -7.09 4.52
N ALA A 38 19.39 -8.02 3.60
CA ALA A 38 20.37 -8.48 2.63
C ALA A 38 20.84 -7.33 1.71
N VAL A 39 19.91 -6.50 1.23
CA VAL A 39 20.22 -5.34 0.39
C VAL A 39 21.07 -4.31 1.15
N ILE A 40 20.64 -3.90 2.35
CA ILE A 40 21.34 -2.85 3.12
C ILE A 40 22.70 -3.30 3.67
N ILE A 41 22.95 -4.61 3.81
CA ILE A 41 24.26 -5.15 4.18
C ILE A 41 25.18 -5.26 2.96
N SER A 42 24.65 -5.76 1.84
CA SER A 42 25.47 -6.08 0.67
C SER A 42 25.86 -4.84 -0.12
N PHE A 43 24.92 -3.89 -0.32
CA PHE A 43 25.15 -2.73 -1.18
C PHE A 43 26.29 -1.82 -0.70
N PRO A 44 26.35 -1.37 0.57
CA PRO A 44 27.47 -0.57 1.05
C PRO A 44 28.82 -1.30 0.97
N ARG A 45 28.84 -2.63 1.11
CA ARG A 45 30.09 -3.41 0.98
C ARG A 45 30.60 -3.40 -0.45
N VAL A 46 29.72 -3.60 -1.44
CA VAL A 46 30.09 -3.54 -2.85
C VAL A 46 30.57 -2.14 -3.24
N VAL A 47 29.88 -1.09 -2.77
CA VAL A 47 30.32 0.30 -2.99
C VAL A 47 31.69 0.54 -2.38
N TRP A 48 31.94 0.07 -1.15
CA TRP A 48 33.24 0.22 -0.48
C TRP A 48 34.37 -0.50 -1.23
N MET A 49 34.12 -1.70 -1.73
CA MET A 49 35.13 -2.48 -2.47
C MET A 49 35.53 -1.79 -3.77
N ARG A 50 34.58 -1.14 -4.45
CA ARG A 50 34.83 -0.42 -5.72
C ARG A 50 35.47 0.94 -5.52
N ASP A 51 35.02 1.69 -4.54
CA ASP A 51 35.43 3.08 -4.33
C ASP A 51 35.86 3.25 -2.87
N HIS A 52 37.10 2.84 -2.58
CA HIS A 52 37.69 2.91 -1.24
C HIS A 52 37.64 4.35 -0.72
N SER A 53 36.62 4.69 0.06
CA SER A 53 36.45 6.05 0.54
C SER A 53 37.52 6.36 1.59
N ALA A 54 38.51 7.18 1.22
CA ALA A 54 39.78 7.31 1.96
C ALA A 54 39.68 7.84 3.40
N ASN A 55 38.50 8.29 3.86
CA ASN A 55 38.35 9.05 5.12
C ASN A 55 37.16 8.63 6.00
N LEU A 56 36.47 7.52 5.71
CA LEU A 56 35.42 7.01 6.59
C LEU A 56 35.86 5.70 7.23
N PRO A 57 35.61 5.46 8.53
CA PRO A 57 35.84 4.15 9.10
C PRO A 57 34.95 3.12 8.40
N GLN A 58 35.58 2.09 7.83
CA GLN A 58 34.93 1.01 7.06
C GLN A 58 33.71 0.43 7.79
N PHE A 59 33.84 0.19 9.10
CA PHE A 59 32.77 -0.36 9.93
C PHE A 59 31.48 0.48 9.85
N TRP A 60 31.58 1.80 10.02
CA TRP A 60 30.41 2.68 10.01
C TRP A 60 29.81 2.79 8.62
N PHE A 61 30.63 2.88 7.57
CA PHE A 61 30.12 2.93 6.20
C PHE A 61 29.31 1.68 5.85
N GLN A 62 29.80 0.49 6.23
CA GLN A 62 29.17 -0.77 5.87
C GLN A 62 27.95 -1.13 6.75
N ASN A 63 27.93 -0.72 8.02
CA ASN A 63 26.95 -1.26 8.99
C ASN A 63 25.91 -0.24 9.49
N THR A 64 26.09 1.07 9.27
CA THR A 64 25.17 2.10 9.85
C THR A 64 23.71 1.88 9.45
N LEU A 65 23.42 1.60 8.17
CA LEU A 65 22.05 1.35 7.71
C LEU A 65 21.44 0.09 8.33
N ALA A 66 22.23 -0.99 8.44
CA ALA A 66 21.79 -2.23 9.05
C ALA A 66 21.48 -2.06 10.54
N ILE A 67 22.37 -1.39 11.29
CA ILE A 67 22.17 -1.09 12.72
C ILE A 67 20.91 -0.25 12.92
N GLY A 68 20.72 0.82 12.12
CA GLY A 68 19.54 1.66 12.18
C GLY A 68 18.25 0.90 11.88
N PHE A 69 18.26 0.04 10.86
CA PHE A 69 17.12 -0.80 10.50
C PHE A 69 16.76 -1.80 11.59
N VAL A 70 17.73 -2.55 12.12
CA VAL A 70 17.51 -3.52 13.21
C VAL A 70 16.99 -2.82 14.46
N THR A 71 17.55 -1.64 14.80
CA THR A 71 17.08 -0.84 15.94
C THR A 71 15.60 -0.44 15.75
N ALA A 72 15.22 0.03 14.55
CA ALA A 72 13.84 0.37 14.24
C ALA A 72 12.90 -0.86 14.30
N LEU A 73 13.36 -2.04 13.88
CA LEU A 73 12.59 -3.29 14.01
C LEU A 73 12.36 -3.66 15.48
N VAL A 74 13.38 -3.53 16.34
CA VAL A 74 13.26 -3.76 17.79
C VAL A 74 12.27 -2.78 18.42
N LEU A 75 12.34 -1.50 18.07
CA LEU A 75 11.39 -0.48 18.55
C LEU A 75 9.95 -0.75 18.05
N ALA A 76 9.80 -1.24 16.82
CA ALA A 76 8.51 -1.67 16.27
C ALA A 76 7.98 -2.95 16.93
N TRP A 77 8.86 -3.77 17.51
CA TRP A 77 8.50 -5.00 18.24
C TRP A 77 7.95 -4.71 19.65
N LEU A 78 8.33 -3.58 20.27
CA LEU A 78 7.90 -3.21 21.63
C LEU A 78 6.36 -3.26 21.76
N PRO A 79 5.81 -3.80 22.86
CA PRO A 79 4.39 -4.11 22.96
C PRO A 79 3.51 -2.86 22.85
N ALA A 80 2.61 -2.86 21.86
CA ALA A 80 1.45 -1.96 21.82
C ALA A 80 0.20 -2.80 22.12
N PRO A 81 -0.68 -2.38 23.04
CA PRO A 81 -1.64 -3.27 23.67
C PRO A 81 -2.78 -3.82 22.78
N ARG A 82 -2.90 -3.41 21.50
CA ARG A 82 -4.12 -3.65 20.71
C ARG A 82 -3.95 -4.20 19.29
N CYS A 83 -2.71 -4.37 18.79
CA CYS A 83 -2.47 -4.91 17.44
C CYS A 83 -1.51 -6.09 17.47
N SER A 84 -1.75 -7.06 16.57
CA SER A 84 -0.75 -8.08 16.27
C SER A 84 0.55 -7.43 15.78
N ARG A 85 1.68 -7.95 16.25
CA ARG A 85 3.02 -7.50 15.87
C ARG A 85 3.20 -7.50 14.35
N PHE A 86 2.70 -8.53 13.66
CA PHE A 86 2.82 -8.64 12.20
C PHE A 86 2.02 -7.58 11.44
N VAL A 87 0.83 -7.20 11.94
CA VAL A 87 0.04 -6.10 11.36
C VAL A 87 0.81 -4.79 11.51
N ARG A 88 1.43 -4.58 12.67
CA ARG A 88 2.27 -3.40 12.91
C ARG A 88 3.50 -3.38 12.00
N PHE A 89 4.22 -4.50 11.86
CA PHE A 89 5.34 -4.58 10.92
C PHE A 89 4.90 -4.35 9.48
N ALA A 90 3.79 -4.94 9.04
CA ALA A 90 3.27 -4.73 7.70
C ALA A 90 3.08 -3.24 7.39
N VAL A 91 2.58 -2.45 8.34
CA VAL A 91 2.30 -1.02 8.16
C VAL A 91 3.53 -0.13 8.38
N LEU A 92 4.39 -0.47 9.35
CA LEU A 92 5.58 0.34 9.67
C LEU A 92 6.77 0.08 8.74
N LEU A 93 6.91 -1.12 8.19
CA LEU A 93 8.05 -1.48 7.35
C LEU A 93 8.16 -0.63 6.07
N PRO A 94 7.06 -0.29 5.36
CA PRO A 94 7.11 0.67 4.25
C PRO A 94 7.64 2.05 4.66
N VAL A 95 7.21 2.56 5.82
CA VAL A 95 7.69 3.85 6.35
C VAL A 95 9.18 3.79 6.66
N LEU A 96 9.62 2.69 7.26
CA LEU A 96 11.03 2.45 7.57
C LEU A 96 11.89 2.34 6.30
N GLN A 97 11.39 1.66 5.25
CA GLN A 97 12.07 1.59 3.96
C GLN A 97 12.20 2.97 3.30
N VAL A 98 11.18 3.82 3.37
CA VAL A 98 11.29 5.22 2.91
C VAL A 98 12.35 5.99 3.69
N ALA A 99 12.37 5.86 5.02
CA ALA A 99 13.41 6.50 5.84
C ALA A 99 14.82 6.04 5.44
N LEU A 100 15.01 4.75 5.15
CA LEU A 100 16.28 4.21 4.66
C LEU A 100 16.64 4.73 3.26
N MET A 101 15.67 4.80 2.34
CA MET A 101 15.90 5.35 0.99
C MET A 101 16.30 6.82 1.04
N LEU A 102 15.61 7.63 1.86
CA LEU A 102 15.94 9.05 2.07
C LEU A 102 17.30 9.21 2.74
N GLY A 103 17.60 8.41 3.77
CA GLY A 103 18.90 8.40 4.43
C GLY A 103 20.02 8.07 3.44
N THR A 104 19.85 7.02 2.64
CA THR A 104 20.80 6.60 1.60
C THR A 104 21.00 7.70 0.56
N TRP A 105 19.93 8.36 0.13
CA TRP A 105 20.00 9.49 -0.81
C TRP A 105 20.80 10.66 -0.24
N ILE A 106 20.55 11.05 1.02
CA ILE A 106 21.27 12.14 1.69
C ILE A 106 22.76 11.77 1.82
N THR A 107 23.05 10.55 2.28
CA THR A 107 24.42 10.04 2.37
C THR A 107 25.12 10.06 1.01
N TRP A 108 24.45 9.63 -0.06
CA TRP A 108 24.98 9.69 -1.42
C TRP A 108 25.34 11.13 -1.82
N GLN A 109 24.45 12.10 -1.59
CA GLN A 109 24.74 13.51 -1.93
C GLN A 109 25.95 14.08 -1.18
N LEU A 110 26.20 13.63 0.05
CA LEU A 110 27.36 14.03 0.84
C LEU A 110 28.66 13.34 0.41
N LEU A 111 28.57 12.12 -0.12
CA LEU A 111 29.73 11.29 -0.45
C LEU A 111 30.12 11.32 -1.92
N LYS A 112 29.22 11.67 -2.84
CA LYS A 112 29.46 11.62 -4.30
C LYS A 112 30.71 12.37 -4.76
N VAL A 113 31.07 13.49 -4.11
CA VAL A 113 32.29 14.27 -4.43
C VAL A 113 33.57 13.47 -4.15
N ARG A 114 33.49 12.49 -3.25
CA ARG A 114 34.59 11.59 -2.87
C ARG A 114 34.55 10.25 -3.61
N MET A 115 33.59 10.07 -4.53
CA MET A 115 33.33 8.81 -5.24
C MET A 115 33.18 9.08 -6.75
N PRO A 116 34.22 9.61 -7.43
CA PRO A 116 34.13 10.03 -8.83
C PRO A 116 33.74 8.87 -9.75
N MET A 117 34.31 7.68 -9.53
CA MET A 117 34.00 6.49 -10.32
C MET A 117 32.52 6.10 -10.20
N ALA A 118 31.92 6.20 -9.01
CA ALA A 118 30.51 5.92 -8.84
C ALA A 118 29.60 6.96 -9.53
N VAL A 119 30.03 8.22 -9.57
CA VAL A 119 29.33 9.29 -10.31
C VAL A 119 29.39 9.05 -11.82
N ASP A 120 30.57 8.70 -12.34
CA ASP A 120 30.77 8.43 -13.78
C ASP A 120 29.95 7.25 -14.28
N MET A 121 29.66 6.28 -13.40
CA MET A 121 28.81 5.12 -13.70
C MET A 121 27.30 5.45 -13.69
N THR A 122 26.90 6.65 -13.30
CA THR A 122 25.49 7.06 -13.14
C THR A 122 25.10 8.37 -13.85
N PRO A 123 25.47 8.60 -15.13
CA PRO A 123 25.24 9.88 -15.79
C PRO A 123 23.75 10.25 -15.94
N LEU A 124 22.84 9.28 -16.00
CA LEU A 124 21.40 9.58 -16.03
C LEU A 124 20.93 10.19 -14.71
N PHE A 125 21.57 9.89 -13.59
CA PHE A 125 21.20 10.42 -12.30
C PHE A 125 21.41 11.93 -12.21
N GLU A 126 22.40 12.46 -12.93
CA GLU A 126 22.64 13.90 -13.03
C GLU A 126 21.66 14.57 -13.99
N LYS A 127 21.37 13.94 -15.13
CA LYS A 127 20.44 14.48 -16.14
C LYS A 127 18.98 14.41 -15.70
N LEU A 128 18.61 13.36 -14.97
CA LEU A 128 17.27 13.09 -14.46
C LEU A 128 17.30 12.88 -12.95
N PRO A 129 17.57 13.94 -12.17
CA PRO A 129 17.69 13.79 -10.73
C PRO A 129 16.35 13.38 -10.10
N VAL A 130 16.39 12.70 -8.96
CA VAL A 130 15.18 12.25 -8.23
C VAL A 130 14.18 13.38 -7.98
N ARG A 131 14.65 14.61 -7.72
CA ARG A 131 13.80 15.80 -7.56
C ARG A 131 12.93 16.14 -8.78
N VAL A 132 13.30 15.66 -9.97
CA VAL A 132 12.54 15.81 -11.22
C VAL A 132 11.69 14.55 -11.48
N VAL A 133 12.29 13.37 -11.36
CA VAL A 133 11.60 12.10 -11.66
C VAL A 133 10.43 11.84 -10.71
N LEU A 134 10.63 12.07 -9.41
CA LEU A 134 9.63 11.83 -8.37
C LEU A 134 8.31 12.59 -8.58
N PRO A 135 8.29 13.94 -8.75
CA PRO A 135 7.05 14.67 -8.96
C PRO A 135 6.35 14.29 -10.27
N TRP A 136 7.08 14.03 -11.35
CA TRP A 136 6.46 13.59 -12.61
C TRP A 136 5.82 12.20 -12.49
N LEU A 137 6.49 11.25 -11.82
CA LEU A 137 5.87 9.96 -11.50
C LEU A 137 4.63 10.14 -10.61
N ALA A 138 4.68 10.99 -9.59
CA ALA A 138 3.51 11.24 -8.74
C ALA A 138 2.33 11.81 -9.54
N VAL A 139 2.58 12.83 -10.38
CA VAL A 139 1.54 13.46 -11.22
C VAL A 139 0.93 12.45 -12.19
N THR A 140 1.75 11.63 -12.86
CA THR A 140 1.25 10.62 -13.81
C THR A 140 0.44 9.51 -13.12
N MET A 141 0.84 9.06 -11.92
CA MET A 141 0.05 8.09 -11.14
C MET A 141 -1.28 8.68 -10.65
N ILE A 142 -1.28 9.97 -10.25
CA ILE A 142 -2.52 10.66 -9.85
C ILE A 142 -3.44 10.82 -11.07
N ALA A 143 -2.92 11.32 -12.19
CA ALA A 143 -3.68 11.52 -13.42
C ALA A 143 -4.23 10.20 -14.00
N GLY A 144 -3.44 9.13 -13.99
CA GLY A 144 -3.91 7.81 -14.39
C GLY A 144 -4.97 7.24 -13.44
N GLY A 145 -4.75 7.38 -12.12
CA GLY A 145 -5.73 6.95 -11.12
C GLY A 145 -7.06 7.71 -11.19
N THR A 146 -7.03 9.01 -11.46
CA THR A 146 -8.24 9.82 -11.65
C THR A 146 -8.96 9.49 -12.96
N LEU A 147 -8.22 9.27 -14.05
CA LEU A 147 -8.78 8.84 -15.34
C LEU A 147 -9.51 7.49 -15.23
N VAL A 148 -8.96 6.57 -14.43
CA VAL A 148 -9.52 5.23 -14.27
C VAL A 148 -10.73 5.21 -13.31
N ALA A 149 -10.73 6.06 -12.28
CA ALA A 149 -11.76 6.05 -11.25
C ALA A 149 -13.14 6.47 -11.78
N ARG A 150 -14.17 5.66 -11.49
CA ARG A 150 -15.56 5.98 -11.87
C ARG A 150 -16.23 6.97 -10.92
N ARG A 151 -15.82 6.98 -9.65
CA ARG A 151 -16.41 7.81 -8.59
C ARG A 151 -15.34 8.65 -7.91
N ARG A 152 -15.72 9.87 -7.48
CA ARG A 152 -14.84 10.79 -6.71
C ARG A 152 -14.28 10.20 -5.41
N ARG A 153 -14.82 9.10 -4.89
CA ARG A 153 -14.28 8.41 -3.70
C ARG A 153 -13.28 7.30 -4.02
N GLU A 154 -13.17 6.90 -5.29
CA GLU A 154 -12.36 5.74 -5.71
C GLU A 154 -10.98 6.11 -6.23
N TRP A 155 -10.72 7.39 -6.58
CA TRP A 155 -9.45 7.80 -7.19
C TRP A 155 -8.23 7.50 -6.31
N LEU A 156 -8.31 7.70 -4.98
CA LEU A 156 -7.21 7.37 -4.08
C LEU A 156 -6.84 5.88 -4.13
N HIS A 157 -7.84 5.00 -4.14
CA HIS A 157 -7.60 3.56 -4.27
C HIS A 157 -7.03 3.21 -5.64
N ALA A 158 -7.52 3.84 -6.71
CA ALA A 158 -7.00 3.65 -8.05
C ALA A 158 -5.53 4.10 -8.15
N THR A 159 -5.18 5.25 -7.56
CA THR A 159 -3.79 5.76 -7.52
C THR A 159 -2.87 4.84 -6.72
N VAL A 160 -3.30 4.33 -5.55
CA VAL A 160 -2.53 3.34 -4.78
C VAL A 160 -2.31 2.06 -5.57
N MET A 161 -3.37 1.54 -6.20
CA MET A 161 -3.29 0.33 -7.00
C MET A 161 -2.35 0.51 -8.20
N MET A 162 -2.48 1.63 -8.91
CA MET A 162 -1.64 1.97 -10.06
C MET A 162 -0.17 2.13 -9.66
N SER A 163 0.13 2.82 -8.56
CA SER A 163 1.50 3.02 -8.11
C SER A 163 2.17 1.72 -7.65
N LEU A 164 1.45 0.84 -6.94
CA LEU A 164 1.93 -0.48 -6.55
C LEU A 164 2.21 -1.37 -7.77
N VAL A 165 1.27 -1.42 -8.73
CA VAL A 165 1.44 -2.25 -9.92
C VAL A 165 2.55 -1.70 -10.81
N ASN A 166 2.67 -0.37 -10.93
CA ASN A 166 3.78 0.24 -11.66
C ASN A 166 5.12 -0.08 -11.01
N LEU A 167 5.23 -0.01 -9.67
CA LEU A 167 6.44 -0.40 -8.95
C LEU A 167 6.81 -1.87 -9.22
N LEU A 168 5.84 -2.78 -9.18
CA LEU A 168 6.04 -4.20 -9.47
C LEU A 168 6.52 -4.42 -10.90
N LEU A 169 5.77 -3.90 -11.88
CA LEU A 169 6.10 -4.08 -13.29
C LEU A 169 7.43 -3.42 -13.63
N LEU A 170 7.75 -2.27 -13.06
CA LEU A 170 9.03 -1.60 -13.27
C LEU A 170 10.18 -2.42 -12.69
N GLY A 171 10.03 -2.98 -11.48
CA GLY A 171 11.06 -3.81 -10.86
C GLY A 171 11.31 -5.13 -11.57
N LEU A 172 10.27 -5.73 -12.17
CA LEU A 172 10.40 -6.94 -12.99
C LEU A 172 10.92 -6.63 -14.41
N TRP A 173 10.49 -5.52 -15.00
CA TRP A 173 10.85 -5.11 -16.35
C TRP A 173 12.28 -4.60 -16.44
N LEU A 174 12.73 -3.83 -15.45
CA LEU A 174 14.05 -3.20 -15.48
C LEU A 174 15.20 -4.17 -15.80
N PRO A 175 15.36 -5.33 -15.13
CA PRO A 175 16.42 -6.29 -15.48
C PRO A 175 16.28 -6.87 -16.90
N ILE A 176 15.05 -7.10 -17.36
CA ILE A 176 14.76 -7.62 -18.72
C ILE A 176 15.13 -6.56 -19.76
N ALA A 177 14.70 -5.31 -19.53
CA ALA A 177 15.00 -4.18 -20.40
C ALA A 177 16.49 -3.90 -20.46
N SER A 178 17.21 -3.96 -19.34
CA SER A 178 18.67 -3.77 -19.33
C SER A 178 19.41 -4.87 -20.11
N SER A 179 18.97 -6.12 -20.01
CA SER A 179 19.55 -7.23 -20.76
C SER A 179 19.23 -7.12 -22.27
N GLY A 180 17.96 -6.87 -22.61
CA GLY A 180 17.52 -6.67 -23.99
C GLY A 180 18.26 -5.54 -24.69
N TRP A 181 18.43 -4.40 -24.00
CA TRP A 181 19.19 -3.26 -24.52
C TRP A 181 20.66 -3.58 -24.79
N SER A 182 21.25 -4.51 -24.03
CA SER A 182 22.64 -4.95 -24.22
C SER A 182 22.83 -6.02 -25.30
N SER A 183 21.76 -6.72 -25.70
CA SER A 183 21.83 -7.90 -26.57
C SER A 183 21.78 -7.60 -28.07
N GLU A 184 21.15 -6.50 -28.48
CA GLU A 184 21.30 -6.03 -29.85
C GLU A 184 22.77 -5.61 -30.04
N SER A 185 23.34 -5.80 -31.24
CA SER A 185 24.74 -5.51 -31.67
C SER A 185 25.31 -4.07 -31.45
N TRP A 186 24.92 -3.42 -30.37
CA TRP A 186 25.18 -2.08 -29.88
C TRP A 186 26.44 -2.01 -29.00
N ASN A 187 27.35 -2.98 -29.13
CA ASN A 187 28.56 -3.15 -28.31
C ASN A 187 29.60 -2.02 -28.44
N ALA A 188 29.30 -0.94 -29.16
CA ALA A 188 30.20 0.20 -29.23
C ALA A 188 29.83 1.18 -28.11
N TRP A 189 30.73 1.38 -27.15
CA TRP A 189 30.66 2.43 -26.13
C TRP A 189 30.30 3.81 -26.71
N SER A 190 30.68 4.08 -27.97
CA SER A 190 30.30 5.29 -28.71
C SER A 190 28.80 5.51 -28.86
N ARG A 191 27.97 4.45 -28.82
CA ARG A 191 26.50 4.58 -28.79
C ARG A 191 25.97 4.85 -27.39
N ILE A 192 26.65 4.42 -26.33
CA ILE A 192 26.27 4.76 -24.96
C ILE A 192 26.37 6.27 -24.77
N ASP A 193 27.44 6.89 -25.28
CA ASP A 193 27.58 8.36 -25.28
C ASP A 193 26.42 9.05 -26.02
N ALA A 194 26.07 8.58 -27.22
CA ALA A 194 24.94 9.11 -27.99
C ALA A 194 23.58 8.91 -27.29
N VAL A 195 23.38 7.79 -26.59
CA VAL A 195 22.17 7.51 -25.80
C VAL A 195 22.13 8.38 -24.55
N ILE A 196 23.27 8.63 -23.91
CA ILE A 196 23.38 9.56 -22.78
C ILE A 196 23.03 10.97 -23.25
N GLU A 197 23.45 11.39 -24.44
CA GLU A 197 23.06 12.68 -25.02
C GLU A 197 21.55 12.80 -25.27
N ARG A 198 20.89 11.72 -25.68
CA ARG A 198 19.45 11.68 -25.97
C ARG A 198 18.75 10.54 -25.21
N PRO A 199 18.58 10.67 -23.87
CA PRO A 199 18.11 9.56 -23.03
C PRO A 199 16.64 9.20 -23.24
N ALA A 200 15.89 9.99 -24.02
CA ALA A 200 14.45 9.86 -24.17
C ALA A 200 14.00 8.48 -24.70
N SER A 201 14.71 7.89 -25.67
CA SER A 201 14.35 6.57 -26.22
C SER A 201 14.56 5.45 -25.19
N MET A 202 15.69 5.47 -24.49
CA MET A 202 16.00 4.52 -23.43
C MET A 202 15.04 4.66 -22.24
N VAL A 203 14.75 5.90 -21.82
CA VAL A 203 13.75 6.17 -20.78
C VAL A 203 12.37 5.70 -21.21
N ALA A 204 11.96 5.93 -22.46
CA ALA A 204 10.68 5.45 -22.97
C ALA A 204 10.60 3.92 -22.94
N PHE A 205 11.65 3.23 -23.39
CA PHE A 205 11.72 1.76 -23.38
C PHE A 205 11.63 1.16 -21.97
N VAL A 206 12.27 1.79 -20.98
CA VAL A 206 12.27 1.30 -19.60
C VAL A 206 10.98 1.67 -18.84
N VAL A 207 10.45 2.87 -19.02
CA VAL A 207 9.38 3.42 -18.16
C VAL A 207 7.98 3.23 -18.75
N VAL A 208 7.81 3.33 -20.06
CA VAL A 208 6.48 3.31 -20.69
C VAL A 208 5.77 1.95 -20.57
N PRO A 209 6.42 0.79 -20.84
CA PRO A 209 5.73 -0.49 -20.76
C PRO A 209 5.16 -0.81 -19.37
N PRO A 210 5.93 -0.66 -18.26
CA PRO A 210 5.38 -0.81 -16.91
C PRO A 210 4.22 0.12 -16.59
N PHE A 211 4.31 1.39 -17.03
CA PHE A 211 3.25 2.38 -16.82
C PHE A 211 1.96 2.01 -17.53
N VAL A 212 2.04 1.65 -18.81
CA VAL A 212 0.89 1.22 -19.61
C VAL A 212 0.28 -0.05 -19.02
N GLY A 213 1.11 -1.02 -18.64
CA GLY A 213 0.66 -2.24 -17.98
C GLY A 213 -0.08 -1.96 -16.67
N ALA A 214 0.44 -1.05 -15.84
CA ALA A 214 -0.19 -0.65 -14.59
C ALA A 214 -1.53 0.08 -14.80
N LEU A 215 -1.61 0.94 -15.82
CA LEU A 215 -2.84 1.65 -16.19
C LEU A 215 -3.92 0.66 -16.65
N VAL A 216 -3.58 -0.24 -17.59
CA VAL A 216 -4.50 -1.26 -18.12
C VAL A 216 -4.95 -2.21 -17.02
N PHE A 217 -4.04 -2.68 -16.18
CA PHE A 217 -4.35 -3.53 -15.03
C PHE A 217 -5.32 -2.82 -14.08
N THR A 218 -5.03 -1.58 -13.68
CA THR A 218 -5.89 -0.83 -12.75
C THR A 218 -7.27 -0.56 -13.35
N ALA A 219 -7.32 -0.20 -14.63
CA ALA A 219 -8.56 0.04 -15.36
C ALA A 219 -9.45 -1.21 -15.42
N THR A 220 -8.88 -2.34 -15.81
CA THR A 220 -9.60 -3.60 -15.95
C THR A 220 -10.00 -4.17 -14.58
N ALA A 221 -9.16 -4.04 -13.55
CA ALA A 221 -9.45 -4.56 -12.22
C ALA A 221 -10.59 -3.81 -11.52
N LEU A 222 -10.71 -2.50 -11.76
CA LEU A 222 -11.82 -1.70 -11.23
C LEU A 222 -13.11 -1.86 -12.05
N ARG A 223 -13.00 -2.11 -13.37
CA ARG A 223 -14.18 -2.25 -14.25
C ARG A 223 -14.74 -3.67 -14.31
N TRP A 224 -13.90 -4.68 -14.21
CA TRP A 224 -14.24 -6.10 -14.40
C TRP A 224 -13.61 -7.01 -13.33
N PRO A 225 -13.94 -6.84 -12.04
CA PRO A 225 -13.34 -7.64 -10.96
C PRO A 225 -13.60 -9.15 -11.10
N GLN A 226 -14.70 -9.55 -11.74
CA GLN A 226 -15.02 -10.96 -12.01
C GLN A 226 -14.02 -11.62 -12.95
N LEU A 227 -13.55 -10.91 -13.99
CA LEU A 227 -12.55 -11.40 -14.93
C LEU A 227 -11.24 -11.74 -14.20
N TRP A 228 -10.81 -10.85 -13.30
CA TRP A 228 -9.58 -11.03 -12.52
C TRP A 228 -9.70 -12.17 -11.50
N ARG A 229 -10.87 -12.36 -10.88
CA ARG A 229 -11.09 -13.52 -10.01
C ARG A 229 -10.97 -14.83 -10.79
N ARG A 230 -11.50 -14.89 -12.01
CA ARG A 230 -11.42 -16.07 -12.89
C ARG A 230 -9.99 -16.33 -13.37
N ASN A 231 -9.24 -15.27 -13.70
CA ASN A 231 -7.93 -15.37 -14.33
C ASN A 231 -6.76 -15.20 -13.35
N ASN A 232 -6.99 -15.20 -12.03
CA ASN A 232 -5.95 -14.93 -11.04
C ASN A 232 -4.72 -15.84 -11.20
N MET A 233 -4.93 -17.12 -11.53
CA MET A 233 -3.83 -18.06 -11.77
C MET A 233 -2.95 -17.67 -12.95
N ILE A 234 -3.54 -17.19 -14.05
CA ILE A 234 -2.79 -16.72 -15.22
C ILE A 234 -1.92 -15.54 -14.83
N VAL A 235 -2.47 -14.60 -14.07
CA VAL A 235 -1.79 -13.38 -13.63
C VAL A 235 -0.62 -13.71 -12.72
N VAL A 236 -0.83 -14.58 -11.73
CA VAL A 236 0.23 -15.07 -10.85
C VAL A 236 1.31 -15.78 -11.67
N THR A 237 0.93 -16.62 -12.64
CA THR A 237 1.88 -17.32 -13.51
C THR A 237 2.73 -16.34 -14.31
N LEU A 238 2.12 -15.32 -14.92
CA LEU A 238 2.85 -14.28 -15.67
C LEU A 238 3.81 -13.49 -14.78
N LEU A 239 3.41 -13.17 -13.54
CA LEU A 239 4.29 -12.48 -12.59
C LEU A 239 5.46 -13.36 -12.16
N VAL A 240 5.24 -14.66 -11.94
CA VAL A 240 6.29 -15.62 -11.62
C VAL A 240 7.26 -15.78 -12.79
N ILE A 241 6.76 -15.90 -14.03
CA ILE A 241 7.59 -15.94 -15.24
C ILE A 241 8.43 -14.67 -15.34
N GLY A 242 7.81 -13.49 -15.18
CA GLY A 242 8.52 -12.20 -15.20
C GLY A 242 9.61 -12.10 -14.12
N LEU A 243 9.35 -12.62 -12.93
CA LEU A 243 10.35 -12.68 -11.85
C LEU A 243 11.52 -13.62 -12.19
N VAL A 244 11.24 -14.82 -12.68
CA VAL A 244 12.27 -15.78 -13.08
C VAL A 244 13.14 -15.21 -14.21
N LEU A 245 12.52 -14.60 -15.23
CA LEU A 245 13.23 -13.93 -16.31
C LEU A 245 14.08 -12.77 -15.80
N GLY A 246 13.53 -11.93 -14.92
CA GLY A 246 14.29 -10.82 -14.33
C GLY A 246 15.49 -11.28 -13.52
N ILE A 247 15.39 -12.40 -12.78
CA ILE A 247 16.52 -13.00 -12.07
C ILE A 247 17.55 -13.55 -13.06
N ALA A 248 17.11 -14.31 -14.08
CA ALA A 248 18.01 -14.89 -15.08
C ALA A 248 18.80 -13.81 -15.82
N CYS A 249 18.14 -12.74 -16.28
CA CYS A 249 18.78 -11.59 -16.92
C CYS A 249 19.79 -10.86 -16.01
N ARG A 250 19.70 -11.02 -14.69
CA ARG A 250 20.64 -10.40 -13.73
C ARG A 250 21.80 -11.30 -13.35
N LEU A 251 21.64 -12.62 -13.44
CA LEU A 251 22.73 -13.56 -13.25
C LEU A 251 23.71 -13.54 -14.43
N ASP A 252 23.21 -13.34 -15.65
CA ASP A 252 23.99 -13.25 -16.89
C ASP A 252 24.11 -11.78 -17.38
N VAL A 253 24.45 -10.87 -16.47
CA VAL A 253 24.47 -9.44 -16.79
C VAL A 253 25.77 -9.04 -17.45
N THR A 254 25.68 -8.42 -18.64
CA THR A 254 26.80 -7.73 -19.28
C THR A 254 27.13 -6.43 -18.55
N GLU A 255 28.34 -5.89 -18.71
CA GLU A 255 28.72 -4.58 -18.13
C GLU A 255 27.75 -3.46 -18.57
N ILE A 256 27.34 -3.46 -19.84
CA ILE A 256 26.38 -2.51 -20.40
C ILE A 256 25.01 -2.69 -19.73
N GLY A 257 24.55 -3.93 -19.56
CA GLY A 257 23.29 -4.20 -18.87
C GLY A 257 23.32 -3.74 -17.41
N ALA A 258 24.43 -3.96 -16.70
CA ALA A 258 24.61 -3.48 -15.34
C ALA A 258 24.60 -1.95 -15.26
N PHE A 259 25.25 -1.29 -16.22
CA PHE A 259 25.25 0.17 -16.35
C PHE A 259 23.83 0.73 -16.57
N VAL A 260 23.06 0.18 -17.52
CA VAL A 260 21.67 0.58 -17.74
C VAL A 260 20.84 0.36 -16.48
N TYR A 261 20.94 -0.82 -15.85
CA TYR A 261 20.21 -1.14 -14.64
C TYR A 261 20.46 -0.10 -13.53
N ILE A 262 21.74 0.15 -13.19
CA ILE A 262 22.16 1.11 -12.16
C ILE A 262 21.62 2.51 -12.46
N ASN A 263 21.68 2.93 -13.73
CA ASN A 263 21.19 4.25 -14.14
C ASN A 263 19.68 4.42 -13.95
N PHE A 264 18.88 3.37 -13.81
CA PHE A 264 17.43 3.46 -13.56
C PHE A 264 17.01 3.09 -12.13
N VAL A 265 17.93 2.72 -11.24
CA VAL A 265 17.63 2.43 -9.82
C VAL A 265 16.95 3.62 -9.13
N HIS A 266 17.30 4.85 -9.50
CA HIS A 266 16.67 6.05 -8.94
C HIS A 266 15.21 6.25 -9.40
N VAL A 267 14.86 5.76 -10.59
CA VAL A 267 13.46 5.73 -11.09
C VAL A 267 12.66 4.70 -10.32
N LEU A 268 13.23 3.49 -10.10
CA LEU A 268 12.61 2.45 -9.27
C LEU A 268 12.40 2.93 -7.82
N THR A 269 13.40 3.61 -7.26
CA THR A 269 13.33 4.22 -5.92
C THR A 269 12.25 5.29 -5.86
N SER A 270 12.18 6.17 -6.88
CA SER A 270 11.10 7.17 -6.99
C SER A 270 9.72 6.53 -7.07
N ALA A 271 9.56 5.43 -7.82
CA ALA A 271 8.31 4.69 -7.88
C ALA A 271 7.91 4.09 -6.52
N ALA A 272 8.89 3.58 -5.75
CA ALA A 272 8.66 3.07 -4.40
C ALA A 272 8.22 4.19 -3.44
N LEU A 273 8.85 5.37 -3.52
CA LEU A 273 8.45 6.55 -2.75
C LEU A 273 7.02 6.99 -3.08
N VAL A 274 6.63 7.02 -4.37
CA VAL A 274 5.26 7.33 -4.80
C VAL A 274 4.27 6.29 -4.27
N ALA A 275 4.60 5.00 -4.30
CA ALA A 275 3.75 3.95 -3.77
C ALA A 275 3.50 4.12 -2.27
N VAL A 276 4.55 4.37 -1.48
CA VAL A 276 4.40 4.60 -0.02
C VAL A 276 3.67 5.91 0.26
N ALA A 277 3.94 6.99 -0.47
CA ALA A 277 3.20 8.24 -0.33
C ALA A 277 1.70 8.06 -0.61
N ALA A 278 1.34 7.26 -1.63
CA ALA A 278 -0.05 6.93 -1.93
C ALA A 278 -0.70 6.12 -0.79
N LEU A 279 0.01 5.14 -0.21
CA LEU A 279 -0.46 4.37 0.95
C LEU A 279 -0.70 5.26 2.17
N LEU A 280 0.24 6.18 2.45
CA LEU A 280 0.11 7.16 3.54
C LEU A 280 -1.05 8.11 3.29
N ALA A 281 -1.26 8.58 2.06
CA ALA A 281 -2.38 9.42 1.69
C ALA A 281 -3.73 8.71 1.87
N LEU A 282 -3.81 7.42 1.52
CA LEU A 282 -4.99 6.59 1.77
C LEU A 282 -5.26 6.44 3.29
N GLY A 283 -4.21 6.17 4.07
CA GLY A 283 -4.28 6.08 5.53
C GLY A 283 -4.71 7.37 6.20
N LEU A 284 -4.13 8.49 5.77
CA LEU A 284 -4.46 9.81 6.27
C LEU A 284 -5.90 10.21 5.91
N SER A 285 -6.34 9.92 4.68
CA SER A 285 -7.70 10.20 4.21
C SER A 285 -8.75 9.40 5.00
N THR A 286 -8.50 8.11 5.23
CA THR A 286 -9.39 7.26 6.05
C THR A 286 -9.45 7.75 7.50
N TRP A 287 -8.31 8.06 8.10
CA TRP A 287 -8.23 8.61 9.46
C TRP A 287 -8.97 9.94 9.60
N ILE A 288 -8.68 10.94 8.74
CA ILE A 288 -9.36 12.25 8.74
C ILE A 288 -10.86 12.07 8.52
N GLY A 289 -11.25 11.21 7.58
CA GLY A 289 -12.64 10.91 7.30
C GLY A 289 -13.38 10.39 8.53
N ASN A 290 -12.77 9.44 9.25
CA ASN A 290 -13.37 8.83 10.44
C ASN A 290 -13.38 9.78 11.64
N ALA A 291 -12.32 10.58 11.82
CA ALA A 291 -12.27 11.62 12.84
C ALA A 291 -13.37 12.67 12.63
N ARG A 292 -13.58 13.14 11.39
CA ARG A 292 -14.67 14.08 11.05
C ARG A 292 -16.04 13.46 11.31
N ALA A 293 -16.24 12.20 10.95
CA ALA A 293 -17.51 11.51 11.16
C ALA A 293 -17.81 11.27 12.65
N THR A 294 -16.78 10.98 13.44
CA THR A 294 -16.88 10.87 14.92
C THR A 294 -17.27 12.21 15.54
N ARG A 295 -16.61 13.31 15.16
CA ARG A 295 -16.97 14.66 15.62
C ARG A 295 -18.40 15.07 15.26
N ARG A 296 -18.94 14.58 14.12
CA ARG A 296 -20.35 14.81 13.75
C ARG A 296 -21.31 14.08 14.70
N LEU A 297 -20.97 12.86 15.11
CA LEU A 297 -21.75 12.10 16.08
C LEU A 297 -21.73 12.74 17.47
N GLU A 298 -20.61 13.35 17.87
CA GLU A 298 -20.50 14.05 19.17
C GLU A 298 -21.36 15.32 19.26
N ARG A 299 -21.70 15.97 18.14
CA ARG A 299 -22.42 17.25 18.12
C ARG A 299 -23.94 17.17 18.28
N GLY A 300 -24.51 15.98 18.32
CA GLY A 300 -25.97 15.81 18.40
C GLY A 300 -26.43 14.53 17.74
N ALA A 301 -25.94 13.39 18.24
CA ALA A 301 -26.38 12.10 17.74
C ALA A 301 -27.77 11.73 18.29
N LEU A 302 -28.63 11.25 17.39
CA LEU A 302 -29.87 10.57 17.75
C LEU A 302 -29.52 9.13 18.15
N VAL A 303 -29.91 8.72 19.36
CA VAL A 303 -29.61 7.37 19.86
C VAL A 303 -30.86 6.49 19.81
N GLY A 304 -30.70 5.27 19.33
CA GLY A 304 -31.78 4.28 19.30
C GLY A 304 -31.27 2.86 19.10
N THR A 305 -32.19 1.94 18.87
CA THR A 305 -31.91 0.51 18.64
C THR A 305 -32.30 0.12 17.22
N ILE A 306 -31.49 -0.71 16.57
CA ILE A 306 -31.77 -1.18 15.22
C ILE A 306 -32.99 -2.12 15.24
N SER A 307 -34.05 -1.71 14.53
CA SER A 307 -35.22 -2.53 14.24
C SER A 307 -35.07 -3.11 12.83
N SER A 308 -34.48 -4.31 12.76
CA SER A 308 -34.25 -5.07 11.52
C SER A 308 -34.28 -6.57 11.85
N THR A 309 -34.57 -7.42 10.87
CA THR A 309 -34.48 -8.88 10.99
C THR A 309 -33.12 -9.43 10.59
N HIS A 310 -32.30 -8.63 9.90
CA HIS A 310 -31.01 -9.05 9.36
C HIS A 310 -29.89 -8.05 9.72
N PRO A 311 -28.61 -8.45 9.69
CA PRO A 311 -27.49 -7.51 9.80
C PRO A 311 -27.62 -6.36 8.81
N VAL A 312 -27.47 -5.13 9.29
CA VAL A 312 -27.74 -3.92 8.49
C VAL A 312 -26.47 -3.27 7.95
N ALA A 313 -25.32 -3.62 8.53
CA ALA A 313 -24.02 -3.20 8.04
C ALA A 313 -23.02 -4.34 8.10
N ALA A 314 -22.13 -4.36 7.11
CA ALA A 314 -21.05 -5.32 7.03
C ALA A 314 -19.77 -4.67 6.50
N LEU A 315 -18.63 -5.20 6.93
CA LEU A 315 -17.34 -4.94 6.30
C LEU A 315 -17.06 -6.05 5.30
N GLU A 316 -16.95 -5.69 4.03
CA GLU A 316 -16.66 -6.61 2.93
C GLU A 316 -15.22 -6.41 2.45
N LEU A 317 -14.49 -7.50 2.25
CA LEU A 317 -13.20 -7.45 1.55
C LEU A 317 -13.41 -7.74 0.05
N THR A 318 -13.58 -6.70 -0.75
CA THR A 318 -13.82 -6.88 -2.20
C THR A 318 -12.58 -7.39 -2.96
N SER A 319 -11.40 -6.89 -2.60
CA SER A 319 -10.09 -7.30 -3.12
C SER A 319 -8.98 -6.97 -2.13
N TRP A 320 -7.84 -7.64 -2.26
CA TRP A 320 -6.66 -7.41 -1.42
C TRP A 320 -6.10 -5.98 -1.52
N LEU A 321 -6.13 -5.39 -2.72
CA LEU A 321 -5.59 -4.05 -2.97
C LEU A 321 -6.55 -2.91 -2.60
N ARG A 322 -7.86 -3.18 -2.53
CA ARG A 322 -8.88 -2.16 -2.25
C ARG A 322 -9.13 -1.96 -0.75
N GLY A 323 -8.74 -2.92 0.09
CA GLY A 323 -8.97 -2.89 1.53
C GLY A 323 -10.43 -3.20 1.90
N LEU A 324 -10.76 -2.98 3.17
CA LEU A 324 -12.11 -3.22 3.71
C LEU A 324 -13.08 -2.13 3.22
N ARG A 325 -14.27 -2.56 2.80
CA ARG A 325 -15.36 -1.67 2.40
C ARG A 325 -16.52 -1.83 3.37
N ALA A 326 -16.92 -0.73 4.00
CA ALA A 326 -18.18 -0.69 4.74
C ALA A 326 -19.35 -0.65 3.75
N THR A 327 -20.29 -1.57 3.94
CA THR A 327 -21.59 -1.63 3.27
C THR A 327 -22.66 -1.47 4.34
N CYS A 328 -23.76 -0.82 3.96
CA CYS A 328 -24.87 -0.54 4.85
C CYS A 328 -26.14 -0.58 4.04
N ASP A 329 -27.02 -1.52 4.35
CA ASP A 329 -28.34 -1.61 3.76
C ASP A 329 -29.29 -0.60 4.41
N ALA A 330 -30.50 -0.46 3.86
CA ALA A 330 -31.52 0.37 4.49
C ALA A 330 -32.07 -0.34 5.74
N PHE A 331 -32.33 0.41 6.80
CA PHE A 331 -32.90 -0.13 8.05
C PHE A 331 -33.62 0.95 8.85
N THR A 332 -34.30 0.54 9.91
CA THR A 332 -35.00 1.46 10.82
C THR A 332 -34.32 1.45 12.18
N VAL A 333 -34.26 2.61 12.82
CA VAL A 333 -33.80 2.76 14.20
C VAL A 333 -34.95 3.26 15.06
N THR A 334 -35.32 2.49 16.07
CA THR A 334 -36.32 2.89 17.05
C THR A 334 -35.66 3.80 18.08
N THR A 335 -36.13 5.04 18.17
CA THR A 335 -35.58 6.07 19.06
C THR A 335 -36.65 6.56 20.03
N ALA A 336 -36.28 7.39 21.00
CA ALA A 336 -37.25 8.04 21.89
C ALA A 336 -38.27 8.94 21.15
N PHE A 337 -37.97 9.33 19.91
CA PHE A 337 -38.82 10.19 19.07
C PHE A 337 -39.59 9.38 18.01
N GLY A 338 -39.61 8.06 18.13
CA GLY A 338 -40.20 7.14 17.17
C GLY A 338 -39.18 6.50 16.23
N ASP A 339 -39.70 5.82 15.23
CA ASP A 339 -38.91 5.10 14.24
C ASP A 339 -38.30 6.05 13.20
N VAL A 340 -36.99 5.96 13.03
CA VAL A 340 -36.22 6.78 12.10
C VAL A 340 -35.61 5.91 11.00
N PRO A 341 -36.00 6.12 9.73
CA PRO A 341 -35.43 5.36 8.62
C PRO A 341 -34.00 5.82 8.32
N VAL A 342 -33.10 4.86 8.14
CA VAL A 342 -31.72 5.04 7.70
C VAL A 342 -31.61 4.52 6.26
N PRO A 343 -31.29 5.37 5.28
CA PRO A 343 -31.19 4.94 3.90
C PRO A 343 -29.97 4.07 3.66
N ALA A 344 -30.03 3.21 2.63
CA ALA A 344 -28.88 2.44 2.18
C ALA A 344 -27.69 3.35 1.80
N GLY A 345 -26.48 2.85 2.04
CA GLY A 345 -25.25 3.61 1.81
C GLY A 345 -24.92 4.62 2.92
N ALA A 346 -25.63 4.59 4.05
CA ALA A 346 -25.24 5.33 5.25
C ALA A 346 -23.79 5.03 5.64
N ARG A 347 -23.06 6.06 6.08
CA ARG A 347 -21.65 5.92 6.45
C ARG A 347 -21.55 5.28 7.82
N VAL A 348 -21.06 4.05 7.85
CA VAL A 348 -20.82 3.34 9.09
C VAL A 348 -19.45 3.73 9.63
N VAL A 349 -19.41 4.28 10.85
CA VAL A 349 -18.20 4.68 11.56
C VAL A 349 -17.98 3.72 12.70
N MET A 350 -17.03 2.82 12.51
CA MET A 350 -16.64 1.86 13.51
C MET A 350 -15.23 1.37 13.25
N PRO A 351 -14.51 1.00 14.31
CA PRO A 351 -13.28 0.29 14.17
C PRO A 351 -13.49 -1.01 13.41
N ALA A 352 -12.59 -1.33 12.47
CA ALA A 352 -12.56 -2.66 11.88
C ALA A 352 -12.33 -3.68 13.02
N PRO A 353 -13.20 -4.71 13.16
CA PRO A 353 -13.02 -5.70 14.20
C PRO A 353 -11.74 -6.49 13.91
N LEU A 354 -11.10 -7.04 14.94
CA LEU A 354 -9.88 -7.84 14.78
C LEU A 354 -10.09 -9.07 13.90
N SER A 355 -11.31 -9.62 13.85
CA SER A 355 -11.71 -10.69 12.94
C SER A 355 -11.65 -10.29 11.47
N SER A 356 -11.63 -9.00 11.15
CA SER A 356 -11.43 -8.51 9.78
C SER A 356 -10.08 -8.89 9.20
N THR A 357 -9.08 -9.29 10.00
CA THR A 357 -7.80 -9.82 9.47
C THR A 357 -7.96 -11.17 8.80
N LEU A 358 -9.03 -11.90 9.10
CA LEU A 358 -9.30 -13.25 8.59
C LEU A 358 -10.20 -13.24 7.34
N LEU A 359 -10.78 -12.08 6.99
CA LEU A 359 -11.63 -11.96 5.81
C LEU A 359 -10.84 -12.26 4.54
N ARG A 360 -11.37 -13.19 3.74
CA ARG A 360 -10.92 -13.47 2.37
C ARG A 360 -11.65 -12.59 1.36
N ALA A 361 -11.11 -12.51 0.16
CA ALA A 361 -11.71 -11.71 -0.90
C ALA A 361 -13.10 -12.26 -1.27
N GLY A 362 -14.13 -11.42 -1.18
CA GLY A 362 -15.54 -11.78 -1.37
C GLY A 362 -16.27 -12.15 -0.07
N GLU A 363 -15.57 -12.25 1.06
CA GLU A 363 -16.20 -12.45 2.37
C GLU A 363 -16.60 -11.11 3.00
N SER A 364 -17.62 -11.17 3.85
CA SER A 364 -18.08 -10.05 4.66
C SER A 364 -18.24 -10.46 6.12
N ILE A 365 -18.11 -9.49 7.02
CA ILE A 365 -18.42 -9.65 8.43
C ILE A 365 -19.47 -8.63 8.85
N ALA A 366 -20.55 -9.11 9.47
CA ALA A 366 -21.58 -8.25 10.03
C ALA A 366 -20.99 -7.39 11.15
N THR A 367 -21.27 -6.10 11.10
CA THR A 367 -20.78 -5.13 12.08
C THR A 367 -21.86 -4.35 12.81
N LEU A 368 -23.06 -4.25 12.24
CA LEU A 368 -24.28 -3.83 12.95
C LEU A 368 -25.34 -4.90 12.78
N ARG A 369 -25.90 -5.35 13.90
CA ARG A 369 -26.91 -6.40 13.97
C ARG A 369 -28.25 -5.84 14.48
N PRO A 370 -29.36 -6.55 14.26
CA PRO A 370 -30.62 -6.30 14.96
C PRO A 370 -30.43 -6.12 16.46
N GLY A 371 -31.11 -5.14 17.05
CA GLY A 371 -31.04 -4.85 18.49
C GLY A 371 -29.81 -4.08 18.94
N ASP A 372 -28.80 -3.88 18.08
CA ASP A 372 -27.65 -3.05 18.44
C ASP A 372 -28.10 -1.60 18.72
N ARG A 373 -27.58 -1.04 19.81
CA ARG A 373 -27.75 0.37 20.14
C ARG A 373 -26.81 1.20 19.27
N VAL A 374 -27.35 2.18 18.55
CA VAL A 374 -26.62 3.02 17.60
C VAL A 374 -26.87 4.50 17.82
N ALA A 375 -25.88 5.30 17.46
CA ALA A 375 -25.89 6.75 17.40
C ALA A 375 -25.90 7.17 15.93
N LEU A 376 -26.85 8.01 15.55
CA LEU A 376 -27.06 8.52 14.20
C LEU A 376 -26.76 10.01 14.13
N ALA A 377 -26.04 10.45 13.10
CA ALA A 377 -25.79 11.87 12.81
C ALA A 377 -26.05 12.18 11.34
N GLY A 378 -26.13 13.47 11.02
CA GLY A 378 -26.47 13.96 9.67
C GLY A 378 -27.97 14.15 9.45
N TYR A 379 -28.77 14.03 10.50
CA TYR A 379 -30.17 14.37 10.52
C TYR A 379 -30.35 15.88 10.76
N VAL A 380 -31.32 16.49 10.08
CA VAL A 380 -31.66 17.91 10.23
C VAL A 380 -33.09 18.02 10.73
N HIS A 381 -33.30 18.84 11.75
CA HIS A 381 -34.64 19.21 12.20
C HIS A 381 -35.22 20.25 11.24
N THR A 382 -36.37 19.95 10.65
CA THR A 382 -37.12 20.93 9.86
C THR A 382 -37.82 21.89 10.81
N THR A 383 -37.53 23.18 10.73
CA THR A 383 -38.14 24.21 11.58
C THR A 383 -39.57 24.58 11.19
N SER A 384 -40.04 24.17 10.01
CA SER A 384 -41.40 24.44 9.53
C SER A 384 -42.22 23.14 9.51
N PRO A 385 -43.39 23.08 10.19
CA PRO A 385 -44.34 21.99 10.04
C PRO A 385 -44.90 22.05 8.61
N GLY A 386 -44.31 21.26 7.71
CA GLY A 386 -44.82 21.12 6.36
C GLY A 386 -46.19 20.43 6.38
N PRO A 387 -47.14 20.82 5.51
CA PRO A 387 -48.51 20.31 5.52
C PRO A 387 -48.64 18.78 5.28
N PHE A 388 -47.56 18.12 4.84
CA PHE A 388 -47.49 16.69 4.57
C PHE A 388 -46.66 15.90 5.59
N ARG A 389 -46.24 16.53 6.69
CA ARG A 389 -45.33 15.92 7.67
C ARG A 389 -46.09 15.57 8.95
N ALA A 390 -46.60 14.35 9.01
CA ALA A 390 -47.26 13.82 10.21
C ALA A 390 -46.28 13.50 11.36
N THR A 391 -44.96 13.51 11.10
CA THR A 391 -43.92 13.11 12.05
C THR A 391 -42.95 14.25 12.33
N SER A 392 -42.62 14.47 13.61
CA SER A 392 -41.50 15.32 14.05
C SER A 392 -40.12 14.69 13.82
N ALA A 393 -40.07 13.44 13.32
CA ALA A 393 -38.85 12.72 13.02
C ALA A 393 -37.93 13.57 12.13
N PRO A 394 -36.60 13.60 12.38
CA PRO A 394 -35.71 14.41 11.56
C PRO A 394 -35.51 13.80 10.15
N ILE A 395 -35.21 14.63 9.15
CA ILE A 395 -34.89 14.16 7.79
C ILE A 395 -33.38 13.97 7.60
N PRO A 396 -32.94 13.06 6.71
CA PRO A 396 -31.56 13.01 6.27
C PRO A 396 -31.11 14.33 5.63
N GLY A 397 -29.97 14.86 6.09
CA GLY A 397 -29.33 16.03 5.51
C GLY A 397 -28.53 15.71 4.23
N ALA A 398 -28.15 16.75 3.49
CA ALA A 398 -27.41 16.63 2.22
C ALA A 398 -26.03 15.95 2.36
N ASP A 399 -25.45 15.99 3.57
CA ASP A 399 -24.16 15.39 3.89
C ASP A 399 -24.21 13.86 4.09
N GLY A 400 -25.41 13.27 4.03
CA GLY A 400 -25.66 11.86 4.27
C GLY A 400 -25.69 11.49 5.76
N ILE A 401 -26.19 10.29 6.04
CA ILE A 401 -26.30 9.76 7.41
C ILE A 401 -25.01 9.06 7.82
N THR A 402 -24.60 9.28 9.07
CA THR A 402 -23.49 8.60 9.72
C THR A 402 -24.02 7.77 10.89
N VAL A 403 -23.58 6.51 11.01
CA VAL A 403 -24.04 5.55 12.03
C VAL A 403 -22.85 5.01 12.81
N ARG A 404 -22.95 4.95 14.14
CA ARG A 404 -21.94 4.33 15.03
C ARG A 404 -22.61 3.51 16.12
N ARG A 405 -22.05 2.35 16.48
CA ARG A 405 -22.52 1.55 17.63
C ARG A 405 -22.21 2.27 18.94
N VAL A 406 -23.18 2.33 19.86
CA VAL A 406 -23.01 2.92 21.19
C VAL A 406 -22.45 1.87 22.14
N GLY A 407 -21.48 2.25 22.97
CA GLY A 407 -20.95 1.37 24.02
C GLY A 407 -19.84 0.41 23.56
N SER A 408 -19.31 0.55 22.34
CA SER A 408 -18.02 -0.08 22.02
C SER A 408 -16.95 0.65 22.84
N GLY A 409 -16.46 0.05 23.94
CA GLY A 409 -15.46 0.64 24.84
C GLY A 409 -14.11 1.01 24.21
N ASP A 410 -14.00 0.95 22.88
CA ASP A 410 -12.86 1.29 22.05
C ASP A 410 -13.11 2.60 21.26
N ASP A 411 -13.68 3.61 21.93
CA ASP A 411 -14.11 4.88 21.30
C ASP A 411 -12.97 5.73 20.72
N ARG A 412 -11.70 5.40 21.02
CA ARG A 412 -10.56 6.14 20.48
C ARG A 412 -10.12 5.52 19.17
N TYR A 413 -10.42 6.21 18.06
CA TYR A 413 -9.84 5.92 16.75
C TYR A 413 -8.31 6.09 16.78
N GLY A 414 -7.61 5.03 17.17
CA GLY A 414 -6.15 4.99 17.28
C GLY A 414 -5.46 4.41 16.05
N PHE A 415 -4.13 4.32 16.13
CA PHE A 415 -3.26 3.68 15.13
C PHE A 415 -3.76 2.27 14.72
N ALA A 416 -4.36 1.53 15.67
CA ALA A 416 -4.83 0.17 15.43
C ALA A 416 -5.84 0.07 14.29
N HIS A 417 -6.78 0.99 14.17
CA HIS A 417 -7.81 0.92 13.12
C HIS A 417 -7.25 1.29 11.76
N VAL A 418 -6.43 2.34 11.72
CA VAL A 418 -5.72 2.73 10.48
C VAL A 418 -4.81 1.57 10.03
N ALA A 419 -4.14 0.90 10.96
CA ALA A 419 -3.32 -0.26 10.65
C ALA A 419 -4.16 -1.43 10.10
N LEU A 420 -5.34 -1.69 10.66
CA LEU A 420 -6.27 -2.72 10.16
C LEU A 420 -6.83 -2.40 8.76
N ASP A 421 -6.95 -1.12 8.41
CA ASP A 421 -7.36 -0.70 7.07
C ASP A 421 -6.20 -0.76 6.06
N LEU A 422 -4.96 -0.49 6.50
CA LEU A 422 -3.79 -0.37 5.62
C LEU A 422 -2.94 -1.63 5.48
N TRP A 423 -3.00 -2.59 6.41
CA TRP A 423 -2.01 -3.68 6.40
C TRP A 423 -2.04 -4.52 5.12
N ARG A 424 -3.20 -4.70 4.47
CA ARG A 424 -3.29 -5.46 3.21
C ARG A 424 -2.54 -4.80 2.05
N PRO A 425 -2.83 -3.53 1.70
CA PRO A 425 -2.05 -2.87 0.66
C PRO A 425 -0.58 -2.67 1.07
N SER A 426 -0.27 -2.56 2.36
CA SER A 426 1.13 -2.59 2.83
C SER A 426 1.80 -3.95 2.64
N VAL A 427 1.13 -5.07 2.93
CA VAL A 427 1.64 -6.43 2.63
C VAL A 427 1.86 -6.60 1.13
N ALA A 428 0.95 -6.11 0.29
CA ALA A 428 1.13 -6.12 -1.16
C ALA A 428 2.41 -5.36 -1.57
N TYR A 429 2.62 -4.16 -1.01
CA TYR A 429 3.87 -3.42 -1.20
C TYR A 429 5.10 -4.22 -0.77
N LEU A 430 5.05 -4.93 0.36
CA LEU A 430 6.18 -5.76 0.83
C LEU A 430 6.48 -6.94 -0.10
N VAL A 431 5.45 -7.62 -0.63
CA VAL A 431 5.63 -8.66 -1.67
C VAL A 431 6.34 -8.06 -2.88
N ILE A 432 5.91 -6.87 -3.31
CA ILE A 432 6.49 -6.17 -4.45
C ILE A 432 7.95 -5.82 -4.18
N CYS A 433 8.28 -5.29 -3.00
CA CYS A 433 9.67 -5.00 -2.62
C CYS A 433 10.55 -6.24 -2.63
N VAL A 434 10.05 -7.40 -2.15
CA VAL A 434 10.78 -8.67 -2.25
C VAL A 434 11.01 -9.03 -3.71
N ALA A 435 9.98 -8.99 -4.55
CA ALA A 435 10.09 -9.29 -5.97
C ALA A 435 11.08 -8.37 -6.70
N CYS A 436 11.11 -7.08 -6.37
CA CYS A 436 12.08 -6.13 -6.94
C CYS A 436 13.50 -6.33 -6.40
N ALA A 437 13.65 -6.77 -5.15
CA ALA A 437 14.95 -6.99 -4.52
C ALA A 437 15.65 -8.25 -5.04
N LEU A 438 14.89 -9.30 -5.42
CA LEU A 438 15.47 -10.57 -5.86
C LEU A 438 16.38 -10.43 -7.10
N PRO A 439 16.00 -9.77 -8.22
CA PRO A 439 16.91 -9.52 -9.33
C PRO A 439 18.14 -8.68 -8.95
N ALA A 440 17.97 -7.72 -8.04
CA ALA A 440 19.08 -6.91 -7.55
C ALA A 440 20.11 -7.77 -6.80
N LEU A 441 19.63 -8.60 -5.86
CA LEU A 441 20.44 -9.53 -5.08
C LEU A 441 21.10 -10.60 -5.97
N ALA A 442 20.39 -11.11 -6.97
CA ALA A 442 20.95 -12.05 -7.94
C ALA A 442 22.16 -11.47 -8.67
N GLY A 443 22.06 -10.21 -9.12
CA GLY A 443 23.21 -9.55 -9.75
C GLY A 443 24.38 -9.28 -8.79
N LEU A 444 24.14 -9.14 -7.49
CA LEU A 444 25.23 -9.05 -6.49
C LEU A 444 25.93 -10.39 -6.27
N LEU A 445 25.32 -11.51 -6.66
CA LEU A 445 25.91 -12.85 -6.57
C LEU A 445 26.60 -13.29 -7.87
N SER A 446 26.42 -12.55 -8.97
CA SER A 446 27.11 -12.85 -10.22
C SER A 446 28.60 -12.51 -10.11
N ASP A 447 29.46 -13.34 -10.70
CA ASP A 447 30.93 -13.21 -10.66
C ASP A 447 31.45 -11.89 -11.27
N HIS A 448 30.57 -11.14 -11.94
CA HIS A 448 30.86 -9.88 -12.62
C HIS A 448 30.76 -8.63 -11.71
N PHE A 449 30.47 -8.79 -10.40
CA PHE A 449 30.20 -7.65 -9.51
C PHE A 449 31.32 -7.26 -8.54
#